data_AF-A0A955ZBN8-F1
#
_entry.id   AF-A0A955ZBN8-F1
#
_cell.length_a   1.000
_cell.length_b   1.000
_cell.length_c   1.000
_cell.angle_alpha   90.00
_cell.angle_beta   90.00
_cell.angle_gamma   90.00
#
_symmetry.space_group_name_H-M   'P 1'
#
loop_
_entity.id
_entity.type
_entity.pdbx_description
1 polymer ?
#
loop_
_entity_poly.entity_id
_entity_poly.type
_entity_poly.pdbx_seq_one_letter_code
_entity_poly.pdbx_strand_id
1 'polypeptide(L)'
;MGSLEVDLTSFGADKLRAAVLTALEGAGGGGLPSADRLRKGAAATLESSDDEVSTYFVSMLEIGYLIASADGFAEEERHALATLLEQVTGKAVSHDALELHFHDLDDAVEMLGRRERLRRAAEDFTGGMGEKEALGFAAVVALADGKLAAPESDALLELGGHFGLSPEDVSQVIAGVVTRIKAELEN
;
A
#
# COMPACT_ATOMS: atom_id res chain seq x y z
N MET A 1 20.47 7.16 -10.96
CA MET A 1 19.68 6.83 -9.75
C MET A 1 19.66 5.32 -9.66
N GLY A 2 19.99 4.74 -8.50
CA GLY A 2 20.01 3.28 -8.33
C GLY A 2 18.59 2.74 -8.21
N SER A 3 18.32 1.59 -8.81
CA SER A 3 17.05 0.85 -8.63
C SER A 3 16.93 0.42 -7.16
N LEU A 4 15.76 0.60 -6.53
CA LEU A 4 15.49 0.18 -5.16
C LEU A 4 14.97 -1.26 -5.10
N GLU A 5 15.52 -2.13 -5.94
CA GLU A 5 15.07 -3.51 -6.03
C GLU A 5 15.31 -4.30 -4.74
N VAL A 6 14.30 -5.06 -4.32
CA VAL A 6 14.34 -5.90 -3.12
C VAL A 6 13.82 -7.28 -3.48
N ASP A 7 14.43 -8.33 -2.91
CA ASP A 7 13.97 -9.70 -3.02
C ASP A 7 14.02 -10.39 -1.64
N LEU A 8 12.86 -10.77 -1.14
CA LEU A 8 12.58 -11.48 0.12
C LEU A 8 11.94 -12.85 -0.14
N THR A 9 11.81 -13.29 -1.40
CA THR A 9 11.11 -14.53 -1.77
C THR A 9 11.75 -15.78 -1.15
N SER A 10 13.05 -15.71 -0.83
CA SER A 10 13.80 -16.78 -0.14
C SER A 10 13.24 -17.20 1.23
N PHE A 11 12.41 -16.37 1.88
CA PHE A 11 11.78 -16.70 3.16
C PHE A 11 10.48 -17.52 3.01
N GLY A 12 9.92 -17.59 1.79
CA GLY A 12 8.65 -18.25 1.49
C GLY A 12 7.42 -17.38 1.74
N ALA A 13 6.39 -17.56 0.90
CA ALA A 13 5.21 -16.70 0.85
C ALA A 13 4.43 -16.63 2.18
N ASP A 14 4.27 -17.76 2.88
CA ASP A 14 3.51 -17.80 4.15
C ASP A 14 4.19 -16.99 5.26
N LYS A 15 5.53 -17.12 5.38
CA LYS A 15 6.31 -16.35 6.37
C LYS A 15 6.32 -14.87 6.03
N LEU A 16 6.47 -14.54 4.75
CA LEU A 16 6.41 -13.17 4.28
C LEU A 16 5.07 -12.52 4.61
N ARG A 17 3.97 -13.18 4.30
CA ARG A 17 2.63 -12.69 4.62
C ARG A 17 2.47 -12.43 6.12
N ALA A 18 2.91 -13.36 6.96
CA ALA A 18 2.88 -13.18 8.41
C ALA A 18 3.73 -11.99 8.87
N ALA A 19 4.94 -11.82 8.33
CA ALA A 19 5.83 -10.71 8.66
C ALA A 19 5.25 -9.35 8.24
N VAL A 20 4.65 -9.28 7.04
CA VAL A 20 3.97 -8.08 6.53
C VAL A 20 2.79 -7.70 7.42
N LEU A 21 1.96 -8.67 7.84
CA LEU A 21 0.86 -8.43 8.76
C LEU A 21 1.36 -7.90 10.10
N THR A 22 2.35 -8.55 10.72
CA THR A 22 2.93 -8.10 11.98
C THR A 22 3.54 -6.70 11.86
N ALA A 23 4.18 -6.40 10.72
CA ALA A 23 4.73 -5.07 10.46
C ALA A 23 3.62 -3.99 10.46
N LEU A 24 2.47 -4.26 9.85
CA LEU A 24 1.29 -3.38 9.84
C LEU A 24 0.57 -3.32 11.19
N GLU A 25 0.48 -4.43 11.92
CA GLU A 25 -0.19 -4.48 13.23
C GLU A 25 0.59 -3.75 14.32
N GLY A 26 1.91 -3.86 14.31
CA GLY A 26 2.78 -3.11 15.22
C GLY A 26 2.98 -1.66 14.83
N ALA A 27 2.39 -1.19 13.71
CA ALA A 27 2.59 0.17 13.23
C ALA A 27 1.77 1.14 14.09
N GLY A 28 2.46 2.08 14.72
CA GLY A 28 1.88 3.19 15.49
C GLY A 28 2.81 4.41 15.54
N GLY A 29 3.80 4.42 14.65
CA GLY A 29 4.89 5.38 14.55
C GLY A 29 5.90 4.91 13.50
N GLY A 30 6.52 5.84 12.79
CA GLY A 30 7.57 5.53 11.80
C GLY A 30 7.13 5.44 10.34
N GLY A 31 6.00 6.05 9.95
CA GLY A 31 5.60 6.17 8.54
C GLY A 31 4.82 4.98 7.97
N LEU A 32 4.17 4.19 8.82
CA LEU A 32 3.16 3.20 8.41
C LEU A 32 1.82 3.52 9.09
N PRO A 33 0.68 3.32 8.40
CA PRO A 33 -0.63 3.43 9.03
C PRO A 33 -0.78 2.35 10.10
N SER A 34 -1.46 2.67 11.20
CA SER A 34 -1.79 1.65 12.19
C SER A 34 -2.92 0.75 11.69
N ALA A 35 -2.87 -0.54 12.04
CA ALA A 35 -3.97 -1.45 11.74
C ALA A 35 -5.31 -0.97 12.33
N ASP A 36 -5.31 -0.32 13.50
CA ASP A 36 -6.51 0.29 14.08
C ASP A 36 -7.11 1.39 13.20
N ARG A 37 -6.27 2.24 12.60
CA ARG A 37 -6.72 3.30 11.67
C ARG A 37 -7.32 2.68 10.40
N LEU A 38 -6.68 1.66 9.84
CA LEU A 38 -7.19 0.93 8.67
C LEU A 38 -8.52 0.25 8.97
N ARG A 39 -8.66 -0.41 10.13
CA ARG A 39 -9.94 -1.02 10.56
C ARG A 39 -11.06 -0.01 10.71
N LYS A 40 -10.79 1.14 11.33
CA LYS A 40 -11.77 2.22 11.50
C LYS A 40 -12.21 2.80 10.16
N GLY A 41 -11.26 3.07 9.26
CA GLY A 41 -11.54 3.50 7.89
C GLY A 41 -12.40 2.51 7.11
N ALA A 42 -12.01 1.24 7.15
CA ALA A 42 -12.76 0.14 6.54
C ALA A 42 -14.21 0.05 7.06
N ALA A 43 -14.42 0.18 8.37
CA ALA A 43 -15.75 0.21 8.96
C ALA A 43 -16.56 1.44 8.54
N ALA A 44 -15.94 2.63 8.50
CA ALA A 44 -16.59 3.87 8.08
C ALA A 44 -17.08 3.81 6.63
N THR A 45 -16.33 3.15 5.73
CA THR A 45 -16.75 2.93 4.34
C THR A 45 -18.04 2.11 4.24
N LEU A 46 -18.24 1.10 5.11
CA LEU A 46 -19.47 0.31 5.13
C LEU A 46 -20.68 1.08 5.63
N GLU A 47 -20.47 2.01 6.56
CA GLU A 47 -21.54 2.84 7.12
C GLU A 47 -21.98 3.96 6.15
N SER A 48 -21.36 4.06 4.97
CA SER A 48 -21.57 5.15 3.99
C SER A 48 -21.41 6.54 4.62
N SER A 49 -20.51 6.64 5.59
CA SER A 49 -20.16 7.89 6.24
C SER A 49 -19.21 8.64 5.32
N ASP A 50 -19.63 9.78 4.74
CA ASP A 50 -18.76 10.71 3.98
C ASP A 50 -17.81 11.47 4.94
N ASP A 51 -17.12 10.73 5.80
CA ASP A 51 -16.15 11.28 6.75
C ASP A 51 -14.71 11.09 6.28
N GLU A 52 -13.82 11.91 6.84
CA GLU A 52 -12.39 11.92 6.55
C GLU A 52 -11.70 10.55 6.75
N VAL A 53 -12.28 9.70 7.60
CA VAL A 53 -11.72 8.39 7.97
C VAL A 53 -11.97 7.37 6.87
N SER A 54 -13.16 7.37 6.27
CA SER A 54 -13.49 6.55 5.10
C SER A 54 -12.68 6.96 3.87
N THR A 55 -12.60 8.28 3.58
CA THR A 55 -11.83 8.83 2.46
C THR A 55 -10.36 8.44 2.58
N TYR A 56 -9.77 8.61 3.76
CA TYR A 56 -8.39 8.19 4.01
C TYR A 56 -8.17 6.72 3.67
N PHE A 57 -9.07 5.81 4.09
CA PHE A 57 -8.91 4.39 3.79
C PHE A 57 -9.03 4.07 2.31
N VAL A 58 -10.01 4.67 1.61
CA VAL A 58 -10.17 4.49 0.15
C VAL A 58 -8.95 5.02 -0.60
N SER A 59 -8.44 6.19 -0.26
CA SER A 59 -7.25 6.75 -0.91
C SER A 59 -6.00 5.90 -0.63
N MET A 60 -5.91 5.27 0.56
CA MET A 60 -4.83 4.32 0.87
C MET A 60 -4.92 3.07 0.01
N LEU A 61 -6.12 2.49 -0.14
CA LEU A 61 -6.36 1.35 -1.03
C LEU A 61 -5.98 1.67 -2.47
N GLU A 62 -6.42 2.83 -2.97
CA GLU A 62 -6.12 3.27 -4.33
C GLU A 62 -4.62 3.43 -4.56
N ILE A 63 -3.88 4.07 -3.65
CA ILE A 63 -2.43 4.18 -3.77
C ILE A 63 -1.76 2.81 -3.75
N GLY A 64 -2.12 1.95 -2.79
CA GLY A 64 -1.56 0.60 -2.70
C GLY A 64 -1.77 -0.19 -4.01
N TYR A 65 -2.98 -0.12 -4.55
CA TYR A 65 -3.33 -0.71 -5.84
C TYR A 65 -2.46 -0.17 -6.98
N LEU A 66 -2.39 1.15 -7.16
CA LEU A 66 -1.69 1.79 -8.29
C LEU A 66 -0.18 1.55 -8.29
N ILE A 67 0.40 1.34 -7.10
CA ILE A 67 1.81 0.98 -6.95
C ILE A 67 2.02 -0.49 -7.26
N ALA A 68 1.25 -1.41 -6.66
CA ALA A 68 1.37 -2.85 -6.95
C ALA A 68 1.06 -3.18 -8.41
N SER A 69 0.15 -2.44 -9.05
CA SER A 69 -0.25 -2.66 -10.44
C SER A 69 0.70 -2.00 -11.47
N ALA A 70 1.95 -1.67 -11.11
CA ALA A 70 2.79 -0.76 -11.90
C ALA A 70 3.21 -1.32 -13.27
N ASP A 71 3.39 -2.63 -13.39
CA ASP A 71 3.73 -3.34 -14.62
C ASP A 71 2.63 -4.31 -15.10
N GLY A 72 1.43 -4.13 -14.56
CA GLY A 72 0.32 -5.07 -14.66
C GLY A 72 -0.09 -5.47 -13.24
N PHE A 73 -1.27 -6.05 -13.09
CA PHE A 73 -1.68 -6.61 -11.81
C PHE A 73 -2.17 -8.02 -12.03
N ALA A 74 -1.29 -9.00 -11.75
CA ALA A 74 -1.64 -10.39 -11.93
C ALA A 74 -2.78 -10.79 -10.97
N GLU A 75 -3.57 -11.78 -11.35
CA GLU A 75 -4.69 -12.27 -10.53
C GLU A 75 -4.20 -12.75 -9.16
N GLU A 76 -3.02 -13.37 -9.10
CA GLU A 76 -2.40 -13.83 -7.86
C GLU A 76 -1.96 -12.69 -6.94
N GLU A 77 -1.41 -11.61 -7.50
CA GLU A 77 -0.99 -10.41 -6.76
C GLU A 77 -2.23 -9.68 -6.22
N ARG A 78 -3.28 -9.58 -7.03
CA ARG A 78 -4.58 -9.03 -6.63
C ARG A 78 -5.18 -9.81 -5.48
N HIS A 79 -5.26 -11.12 -5.60
CA HIS A 79 -5.78 -11.99 -4.56
C HIS A 79 -4.94 -11.91 -3.27
N ALA A 80 -3.61 -11.83 -3.40
CA ALA A 80 -2.72 -11.65 -2.26
C ALA A 80 -2.96 -10.30 -1.55
N LEU A 81 -3.13 -9.21 -2.30
CA LEU A 81 -3.46 -7.89 -1.77
C LEU A 81 -4.83 -7.88 -1.08
N ALA A 82 -5.87 -8.43 -1.73
CA ALA A 82 -7.21 -8.53 -1.16
C ALA A 82 -7.19 -9.32 0.16
N THR A 83 -6.47 -10.45 0.20
CA THR A 83 -6.29 -11.25 1.42
C THR A 83 -5.57 -10.47 2.52
N LEU A 84 -4.49 -9.76 2.18
CA LEU A 84 -3.74 -8.94 3.13
C LEU A 84 -4.63 -7.85 3.75
N LEU A 85 -5.40 -7.16 2.92
CA LEU A 85 -6.29 -6.08 3.34
C LEU A 85 -7.47 -6.58 4.17
N GLU A 86 -8.08 -7.71 3.78
CA GLU A 86 -9.12 -8.35 4.59
C GLU A 86 -8.58 -8.69 5.99
N GLN A 87 -7.35 -9.19 6.08
CA GLN A 87 -6.73 -9.54 7.36
C GLN A 87 -6.39 -8.31 8.20
N VAL A 88 -5.74 -7.29 7.64
CA VAL A 88 -5.34 -6.09 8.40
C VAL A 88 -6.56 -5.29 8.88
N THR A 89 -7.63 -5.28 8.09
CA THR A 89 -8.91 -4.66 8.44
C THR A 89 -9.77 -5.52 9.38
N GLY A 90 -9.24 -6.65 9.86
CA GLY A 90 -9.98 -7.52 10.77
C GLY A 90 -11.28 -8.06 10.17
N LYS A 91 -11.30 -8.24 8.85
CA LYS A 91 -12.45 -8.64 8.03
C LYS A 91 -13.60 -7.63 8.03
N ALA A 92 -13.31 -6.37 8.34
CA ALA A 92 -14.29 -5.30 8.21
C ALA A 92 -14.71 -5.12 6.74
N VAL A 93 -13.78 -5.26 5.79
CA VAL A 93 -14.10 -5.31 4.36
C VAL A 93 -13.83 -6.73 3.87
N SER A 94 -14.84 -7.34 3.26
CA SER A 94 -14.74 -8.69 2.70
C SER A 94 -13.85 -8.73 1.46
N HIS A 95 -13.21 -9.87 1.21
CA HIS A 95 -12.46 -10.11 -0.02
C HIS A 95 -13.22 -9.73 -1.30
N ASP A 96 -14.49 -10.15 -1.44
CA ASP A 96 -15.30 -9.85 -2.64
C ASP A 96 -15.53 -8.34 -2.86
N ALA A 97 -15.65 -7.57 -1.78
CA ALA A 97 -15.78 -6.12 -1.85
C ALA A 97 -14.48 -5.45 -2.31
N LEU A 98 -13.32 -5.98 -1.90
CA LEU A 98 -12.01 -5.51 -2.37
C LEU A 98 -11.81 -5.82 -3.85
N GLU A 99 -12.17 -7.04 -4.30
CA GLU A 99 -12.10 -7.42 -5.71
C GLU A 99 -12.99 -6.53 -6.59
N LEU A 100 -14.21 -6.23 -6.15
CA LEU A 100 -15.08 -5.28 -6.85
C LEU A 100 -14.44 -3.89 -6.93
N HIS A 101 -13.87 -3.41 -5.83
CA HIS A 101 -13.20 -2.12 -5.80
C HIS A 101 -11.98 -2.08 -6.74
N PHE A 102 -11.22 -3.16 -6.82
CA PHE A 102 -10.08 -3.27 -7.73
C PHE A 102 -10.51 -3.28 -9.20
N HIS A 103 -11.65 -3.89 -9.53
CA HIS A 103 -12.25 -3.76 -10.85
C HIS A 103 -12.65 -2.31 -11.18
N ASP A 104 -13.26 -1.59 -10.24
CA ASP A 104 -13.58 -0.17 -10.45
C ASP A 104 -12.29 0.67 -10.66
N LEU A 105 -11.19 0.30 -10.00
CA LEU A 105 -9.88 0.93 -10.20
C LEU A 105 -9.26 0.59 -11.56
N ASP A 106 -9.43 -0.62 -12.07
CA ASP A 106 -9.04 -0.98 -13.44
C ASP A 106 -9.71 -0.06 -14.46
N ASP A 107 -11.04 0.04 -14.39
CA ASP A 107 -11.82 0.87 -15.30
C ASP A 107 -11.37 2.34 -15.22
N ALA A 108 -11.07 2.82 -14.00
CA ALA A 108 -10.56 4.18 -13.81
C ALA A 108 -9.15 4.37 -14.38
N VAL A 109 -8.28 3.37 -14.26
CA VAL A 109 -6.92 3.37 -14.84
C VAL A 109 -6.98 3.31 -16.36
N GLU A 110 -7.87 2.52 -16.95
CA GLU A 110 -8.08 2.48 -18.40
C GLU A 110 -8.58 3.82 -18.94
N MET A 111 -9.45 4.50 -18.20
CA MET A 111 -10.04 5.78 -18.61
C MET A 111 -9.08 6.97 -18.48
N LEU A 112 -8.39 7.10 -17.34
CA LEU A 112 -7.59 8.30 -17.01
C LEU A 112 -6.08 8.08 -17.11
N GLY A 113 -5.64 6.82 -17.09
CA GLY A 113 -4.24 6.44 -16.97
C GLY A 113 -3.77 6.40 -15.51
N ARG A 114 -2.92 5.40 -15.21
CA ARG A 114 -2.36 5.14 -13.87
C ARG A 114 -1.71 6.36 -13.23
N ARG A 115 -0.89 7.09 -13.99
CA ARG A 115 -0.15 8.26 -13.47
C ARG A 115 -1.08 9.39 -13.03
N GLU A 116 -2.11 9.68 -13.81
CA GLU A 116 -3.07 10.73 -13.45
C GLU A 116 -3.93 10.31 -12.25
N ARG A 117 -4.29 9.02 -12.15
CA ARG A 117 -4.96 8.48 -10.95
C ARG A 117 -4.05 8.59 -9.73
N LEU A 118 -2.79 8.19 -9.83
CA LEU A 118 -1.81 8.26 -8.73
C LEU A 118 -1.63 9.70 -8.24
N ARG A 119 -1.53 10.65 -9.17
CA ARG A 119 -1.46 12.08 -8.86
C ARG A 119 -2.68 12.56 -8.06
N ARG A 120 -3.90 12.17 -8.47
CA ARG A 120 -5.15 12.54 -7.77
C ARG A 120 -5.25 11.89 -6.41
N ALA A 121 -4.97 10.59 -6.31
CA ALA A 121 -4.98 9.89 -5.04
C ALA A 121 -3.97 10.50 -4.05
N ALA A 122 -2.82 10.99 -4.53
CA ALA A 122 -1.85 11.69 -3.70
C ALA A 122 -2.35 13.05 -3.16
N GLU A 123 -3.25 13.74 -3.88
CA GLU A 123 -3.81 15.03 -3.43
C GLU A 123 -4.61 14.89 -2.12
N ASP A 124 -5.23 13.74 -1.90
CA ASP A 124 -6.02 13.44 -0.69
C ASP A 124 -5.18 13.38 0.60
N PHE A 125 -3.85 13.28 0.49
CA PHE A 125 -2.93 13.22 1.63
C PHE A 125 -2.22 14.53 1.92
N THR A 126 -2.48 15.58 1.14
CA THR A 126 -1.73 16.84 1.25
C THR A 126 -2.04 17.59 2.53
N GLY A 127 -1.00 17.96 3.29
CA GLY A 127 -1.10 18.88 4.43
C GLY A 127 -1.05 18.24 5.82
N GLY A 128 -0.48 17.04 5.95
CA GLY A 128 -0.46 16.30 7.22
C GLY A 128 0.78 15.45 7.47
N MET A 129 0.62 14.38 8.25
CA MET A 129 1.59 13.27 8.37
C MET A 129 1.22 12.10 7.45
N GLY A 130 0.15 12.25 6.66
CA GLY A 130 -0.44 11.18 5.84
C GLY A 130 0.44 10.75 4.68
N GLU A 131 1.30 11.64 4.16
CA GLU A 131 2.15 11.41 2.99
C GLU A 131 3.16 10.29 3.25
N LYS A 132 3.85 10.33 4.39
CA LYS A 132 4.82 9.28 4.75
C LYS A 132 4.13 7.95 5.07
N GLU A 133 2.97 8.00 5.72
CA GLU A 133 2.17 6.82 6.00
C GLU A 133 1.67 6.15 4.71
N ALA A 134 1.16 6.93 3.76
CA ALA A 134 0.72 6.45 2.46
C ALA A 134 1.87 5.84 1.66
N LEU A 135 3.02 6.51 1.63
CA LEU A 135 4.21 5.98 0.96
C LEU A 135 4.70 4.67 1.60
N GLY A 136 4.76 4.62 2.93
CA GLY A 136 5.19 3.40 3.64
C GLY A 136 4.20 2.26 3.42
N PHE A 137 2.90 2.53 3.46
CA PHE A 137 1.87 1.53 3.16
C PHE A 137 1.99 1.00 1.74
N ALA A 138 2.16 1.89 0.77
CA ALA A 138 2.33 1.52 -0.63
C ALA A 138 3.57 0.65 -0.83
N ALA A 139 4.67 0.95 -0.12
CA ALA A 139 5.88 0.13 -0.14
C ALA A 139 5.65 -1.26 0.51
N VAL A 140 4.86 -1.36 1.57
CA VAL A 140 4.47 -2.65 2.16
C VAL A 140 3.63 -3.47 1.18
N VAL A 141 2.68 -2.83 0.50
CA VAL A 141 1.81 -3.48 -0.49
C VAL A 141 2.62 -3.99 -1.68
N ALA A 142 3.53 -3.18 -2.23
CA ALA A 142 4.44 -3.62 -3.29
C ALA A 142 5.30 -4.81 -2.86
N LEU A 143 5.80 -4.82 -1.61
CA LEU A 143 6.60 -5.91 -1.06
C LEU A 143 5.81 -7.14 -0.59
N ALA A 144 4.48 -7.18 -0.78
CA ALA A 144 3.64 -8.23 -0.21
C ALA A 144 3.88 -9.62 -0.83
N ASP A 145 4.32 -9.67 -2.09
CA ASP A 145 4.73 -10.91 -2.79
C ASP A 145 6.20 -11.28 -2.52
N GLY A 146 6.95 -10.34 -1.94
CA GLY A 146 8.34 -10.50 -1.52
C GLY A 146 9.31 -9.82 -2.45
N LYS A 147 8.86 -9.15 -3.49
CA LYS A 147 9.71 -8.48 -4.45
C LYS A 147 9.32 -7.01 -4.54
N LEU A 148 10.32 -6.16 -4.71
CA LEU A 148 10.10 -4.79 -5.18
C LEU A 148 10.83 -4.67 -6.50
N ALA A 149 10.08 -4.66 -7.60
CA ALA A 149 10.61 -4.55 -8.94
C ALA A 149 10.82 -3.08 -9.35
N ALA A 150 11.58 -2.86 -10.42
CA ALA A 150 11.83 -1.51 -10.94
C ALA A 150 10.55 -0.70 -11.23
N PRO A 151 9.47 -1.25 -11.84
CA PRO A 151 8.25 -0.50 -12.10
C PRO A 151 7.57 0.03 -10.84
N GLU A 152 7.53 -0.77 -9.77
CA GLU A 152 6.95 -0.41 -8.47
C GLU A 152 7.84 0.61 -7.75
N SER A 153 9.17 0.41 -7.79
CA SER A 153 10.14 1.37 -7.28
C SER A 153 10.00 2.74 -7.96
N ASP A 154 9.87 2.77 -9.29
CA ASP A 154 9.65 3.99 -10.05
C ASP A 154 8.31 4.65 -9.69
N ALA A 155 7.27 3.85 -9.46
CA ALA A 155 5.96 4.33 -9.03
C ALA A 155 5.99 4.92 -7.61
N LEU A 156 6.74 4.32 -6.68
CA LEU A 156 6.94 4.86 -5.33
C LEU A 156 7.72 6.19 -5.36
N LEU A 157 8.71 6.32 -6.25
CA LEU A 157 9.41 7.58 -6.48
C LEU A 157 8.49 8.64 -7.08
N GLU A 158 7.62 8.27 -8.02
CA GLU A 158 6.60 9.15 -8.59
C GLU A 158 5.62 9.65 -7.51
N LEU A 159 5.10 8.74 -6.68
CA LEU A 159 4.25 9.05 -5.53
C LEU A 159 4.94 10.01 -4.55
N GLY A 160 6.18 9.71 -4.17
CA GLY A 160 6.97 10.59 -3.31
C GLY A 160 7.16 11.98 -3.91
N GLY A 161 7.33 12.09 -5.23
CA GLY A 161 7.37 13.35 -5.95
C GLY A 161 6.08 14.17 -5.82
N HIS A 162 4.90 13.52 -5.85
CA HIS A 162 3.62 14.18 -5.59
C HIS A 162 3.49 14.70 -4.16
N PHE A 163 4.11 14.02 -3.20
CA PHE A 163 4.22 14.48 -1.82
C PHE A 163 5.32 15.53 -1.58
N GLY A 164 6.07 15.92 -2.62
CA GLY A 164 7.19 16.86 -2.49
C GLY A 164 8.41 16.28 -1.75
N LEU A 165 8.51 14.95 -1.65
CA LEU A 165 9.63 14.25 -1.03
C LEU A 165 10.80 14.15 -2.02
N SER A 166 12.02 14.20 -1.49
CA SER A 166 13.20 13.90 -2.30
C SER A 166 13.30 12.38 -2.57
N PRO A 167 13.99 11.95 -3.64
CA PRO A 167 14.27 10.53 -3.88
C PRO A 167 14.99 9.85 -2.70
N GLU A 168 15.79 10.60 -1.94
CA GLU A 168 16.49 10.13 -0.75
C GLU A 168 15.51 9.86 0.40
N ASP A 169 14.55 10.75 0.63
CA ASP A 169 13.49 10.55 1.63
C ASP A 169 12.63 9.33 1.28
N VAL A 170 12.27 9.17 0.00
CA VAL A 170 11.52 7.99 -0.47
C VAL A 170 12.30 6.71 -0.21
N SER A 171 13.59 6.70 -0.55
CA SER A 171 14.48 5.56 -0.32
C SER A 171 14.59 5.22 1.17
N GLN A 172 14.62 6.22 2.06
CA GLN A 172 14.65 6.01 3.51
C GLN A 172 13.35 5.40 4.03
N VAL A 173 12.19 5.82 3.53
CA VAL A 173 10.90 5.21 3.89
C VAL A 173 10.85 3.75 3.47
N ILE A 174 11.22 3.45 2.22
CA ILE A 174 11.26 2.08 1.70
C ILE A 174 12.25 1.22 2.50
N ALA A 175 13.46 1.72 2.78
CA ALA A 175 14.45 1.00 3.58
C ALA A 175 13.95 0.72 5.00
N GLY A 176 13.19 1.65 5.61
CA GLY A 176 12.54 1.47 6.90
C GLY A 176 11.52 0.32 6.87
N VAL A 177 10.68 0.28 5.83
CA VAL A 177 9.71 -0.81 5.61
C VAL A 177 10.42 -2.16 5.45
N VAL A 178 11.43 -2.25 4.58
CA VAL A 178 12.19 -3.48 4.34
C VAL A 178 12.86 -3.97 5.62
N THR A 179 13.49 -3.07 6.38
CA THR A 179 14.14 -3.39 7.65
C THR A 179 13.14 -3.99 8.64
N ARG A 180 11.94 -3.42 8.71
CA ARG A 180 10.87 -3.89 9.58
C ARG A 180 10.37 -5.27 9.17
N ILE A 181 10.09 -5.50 7.89
CA ILE A 181 9.65 -6.82 7.39
C ILE A 181 10.74 -7.86 7.67
N LYS A 182 12.01 -7.55 7.42
CA LYS A 182 13.14 -8.47 7.70
C LYS A 182 13.25 -8.83 9.17
N ALA A 183 13.10 -7.86 10.07
CA ALA A 183 13.12 -8.14 11.51
C ALA A 183 12.04 -9.14 11.92
N GLU A 184 10.84 -9.06 11.33
CA GLU A 184 9.76 -10.03 11.59
C GLU A 184 10.00 -11.38 10.92
N LEU A 185 10.74 -11.44 9.81
CA LEU A 185 11.10 -12.71 9.14
C LEU A 185 12.17 -13.51 9.87
N GLU A 186 13.01 -12.83 10.65
CA GLU A 186 14.12 -13.42 11.42
C GLU A 186 13.70 -13.85 12.84
N ASN A 187 12.52 -13.41 13.31
CA ASN A 187 11.91 -13.81 14.59
C ASN A 187 11.18 -15.16 14.50
#